data_AF-A0A7S3QPM9-F1
#
_entry.id   AF-A0A7S3QPM9-F1
#
_cell.length_a   1.000
_cell.length_b   1.000
_cell.length_c   1.000
_cell.angle_alpha   90.00
_cell.angle_beta   90.00
_cell.angle_gamma   90.00
#
_symmetry.space_group_name_H-M   'P 1'
#
loop_
_entity.id
_entity.type
_entity.pdbx_description
1 polymer ?
#
loop_
_entity_poly.entity_id
_entity_poly.type
_entity_poly.pdbx_seq_one_letter_code
_entity_poly.pdbx_strand_id
1 'polypeptide(L)'
;MRARTRTHIHTQCGDKLYVANAGDSRGVLCRGSTAVPLSEDHKPASERERSRIIAAGGFLSEIGGVCRVNGNLNLSRAIGDLKYKSSTELPAKDQVFVLNCLHQRSKRRSNRR
;
A
#
# COMPACT_ATOMS: atom_id res chain seq x y z
N MET A 1 11.82 -7.56 15.64
CA MET A 1 12.05 -6.94 14.32
C MET A 1 10.83 -6.10 13.94
N ARG A 2 10.98 -4.78 13.74
CA ARG A 2 9.91 -3.88 13.25
C ARG A 2 10.23 -3.51 11.80
N ALA A 3 9.58 -4.14 10.83
CA ALA A 3 9.57 -3.62 9.46
C ALA A 3 8.70 -2.35 9.46
N ARG A 4 9.33 -1.17 9.46
CA ARG A 4 8.66 0.10 9.18
C ARG A 4 8.96 0.46 7.73
N THR A 5 8.17 -0.04 6.79
CA THR A 5 8.33 0.32 5.38
C THR A 5 7.56 1.62 5.13
N ARG A 6 8.24 2.76 5.30
CA ARG A 6 7.73 4.07 4.85
C ARG A 6 8.04 4.23 3.37
N THR A 7 7.18 3.73 2.50
CA THR A 7 7.25 4.05 1.07
C THR A 7 6.06 4.91 0.69
N HIS A 8 6.25 6.21 0.91
CA HIS A 8 5.28 7.24 0.57
C HIS A 8 6.02 8.37 -0.15
N ILE A 9 5.68 8.60 -1.42
CA ILE A 9 6.34 9.62 -2.25
C ILE A 9 5.30 10.67 -2.65
N HIS A 10 5.72 11.93 -2.57
CA HIS A 10 4.96 13.07 -3.04
C HIS A 10 5.80 13.85 -4.04
N THR A 11 5.25 14.14 -5.21
CA THR A 11 5.88 15.06 -6.16
C THR A 11 4.90 16.14 -6.55
N GLN A 12 5.37 17.38 -6.59
CA GLN A 12 4.59 18.52 -7.01
C GLN A 12 5.08 18.99 -8.38
N CYS A 13 4.17 19.11 -9.34
CA CYS A 13 4.44 19.69 -10.65
C CYS A 13 3.38 20.77 -10.92
N GLY A 14 3.79 22.04 -10.84
CA GLY A 14 2.89 23.18 -10.84
C GLY A 14 1.85 23.07 -9.71
N ASP A 15 0.58 23.07 -10.10
CA ASP A 15 -0.57 22.97 -9.19
C ASP A 15 -1.04 21.53 -8.94
N LYS A 16 -0.32 20.52 -9.43
CA LYS A 16 -0.68 19.11 -9.24
C LYS A 16 0.22 18.47 -8.18
N LEU A 17 -0.41 17.84 -7.19
CA LEU A 17 0.25 16.93 -6.26
C LEU A 17 0.01 15.49 -6.71
N TYR A 18 1.09 14.75 -6.92
CA TYR A 18 1.09 13.31 -7.19
C TYR A 18 1.53 12.57 -5.94
N VAL A 19 0.85 11.47 -5.66
CA VAL A 19 1.07 10.68 -4.45
C VAL A 19 1.19 9.22 -4.83
N ALA A 20 2.22 8.57 -4.30
CA ALA A 20 2.45 7.15 -4.49
C ALA A 20 2.69 6.49 -3.13
N ASN A 21 1.87 5.50 -2.79
CA ASN A 21 2.02 4.68 -1.59
C ASN A 21 2.32 3.21 -1.94
N ALA A 22 3.28 2.61 -1.24
CA ALA A 22 3.56 1.18 -1.32
C ALA A 22 3.85 0.62 0.08
N GLY A 23 2.82 0.61 0.93
CA GLY A 23 2.87 0.01 2.25
C GLY A 23 1.63 0.35 3.06
N ASP A 24 1.78 0.38 4.38
CA ASP A 24 0.73 0.75 5.32
C ASP A 24 0.91 2.16 5.91
N SER A 25 1.80 2.96 5.32
CA SER A 25 1.90 4.38 5.58
C SER A 25 0.78 5.14 4.87
N ARG A 26 0.33 6.24 5.48
CA ARG A 26 -0.69 7.13 4.90
C ARG A 26 -0.15 8.54 4.77
N GLY A 27 -0.38 9.14 3.61
CA GLY A 27 -0.22 10.56 3.37
C GLY A 27 -1.53 11.27 3.58
N VAL A 28 -1.48 12.42 4.25
CA VAL A 28 -2.65 13.24 4.54
C VAL A 28 -2.31 14.68 4.14
N LEU A 29 -3.25 15.34 3.45
CA LEU A 29 -3.19 16.75 3.14
C LEU A 29 -4.11 17.51 4.08
N CYS A 30 -3.59 18.53 4.76
CA CYS A 30 -4.45 19.49 5.43
C CYS A 30 -4.99 20.48 4.39
N ARG A 31 -6.32 20.62 4.30
CA ARG A 31 -6.99 21.60 3.47
C ARG A 31 -7.92 22.43 4.34
N GLY A 32 -7.52 23.66 4.65
CA GLY A 32 -8.18 24.47 5.68
C GLY A 32 -7.95 23.86 7.06
N SER A 33 -9.03 23.43 7.72
CA SER A 33 -9.04 22.70 9.00
C SER A 33 -9.36 21.21 8.87
N THR A 34 -9.42 20.68 7.64
CA THR A 34 -9.80 19.28 7.37
C THR A 34 -8.60 18.46 6.90
N ALA A 35 -8.42 17.29 7.51
CA ALA A 35 -7.46 16.28 7.09
C ALA A 35 -8.03 15.42 5.94
N VAL A 36 -7.42 15.48 4.77
CA VAL A 36 -7.83 14.74 3.58
C VAL A 36 -6.82 13.62 3.31
N PRO A 37 -7.22 12.33 3.35
CA PRO A 37 -6.32 11.24 3.00
C PRO A 37 -5.94 11.35 1.52
N LEU A 38 -4.64 11.28 1.26
CA LEU A 38 -4.06 11.26 -0.09
C LEU A 38 -3.77 9.85 -0.58
N SER A 39 -3.69 8.90 0.34
CA SER A 39 -3.41 7.50 0.07
C SER A 39 -4.27 6.56 0.89
N GLU A 40 -4.41 5.34 0.37
CA GLU A 40 -5.02 4.19 1.00
C GLU A 40 -3.93 3.24 1.52
N ASP A 41 -4.12 2.69 2.71
CA ASP A 41 -3.19 1.77 3.33
C ASP A 41 -3.37 0.37 2.74
N HIS A 42 -2.27 -0.28 2.39
CA HIS A 42 -2.32 -1.65 1.87
C HIS A 42 -2.27 -2.68 3.01
N LYS A 43 -3.36 -2.77 3.76
CA LYS A 43 -3.51 -3.78 4.82
C LYS A 43 -3.94 -5.13 4.22
N PRO A 44 -3.36 -6.27 4.64
CA PRO A 44 -3.77 -7.60 4.20
C PRO A 44 -5.26 -7.90 4.39
N ALA A 45 -5.88 -7.31 5.41
CA ALA A 45 -7.32 -7.46 5.69
C ALA A 45 -8.23 -6.74 4.69
N SER A 46 -7.68 -5.82 3.87
CA SER A 46 -8.47 -5.11 2.85
C SER A 46 -8.94 -6.11 1.79
N GLU A 47 -10.20 -6.06 1.39
CA GLU A 47 -10.81 -7.03 0.47
C GLU A 47 -10.00 -7.24 -0.80
N ARG A 48 -9.52 -6.16 -1.42
CA ARG A 48 -8.67 -6.22 -2.63
C ARG A 48 -7.36 -6.98 -2.40
N GLU A 49 -6.71 -6.73 -1.26
CA GLU A 49 -5.43 -7.37 -0.93
C GLU A 49 -5.65 -8.84 -0.54
N ARG A 50 -6.69 -9.10 0.25
CA ARG A 50 -7.11 -10.43 0.67
C ARG A 50 -7.40 -11.33 -0.53
N SER A 51 -8.20 -10.86 -1.48
CA SER A 51 -8.55 -11.64 -2.67
C SER A 51 -7.32 -11.97 -3.52
N ARG A 52 -6.37 -11.03 -3.68
CA ARG A 52 -5.10 -11.31 -4.37
C ARG A 52 -4.27 -12.34 -3.63
N ILE A 53 -4.10 -12.19 -2.32
CA ILE A 53 -3.29 -13.09 -1.49
C ILE A 53 -3.81 -14.52 -1.57
N ILE A 54 -5.13 -14.70 -1.48
CA ILE A 54 -5.78 -16.02 -1.58
C ILE A 54 -5.63 -16.60 -2.99
N ALA A 55 -5.86 -15.79 -4.03
CA ALA A 55 -5.69 -16.22 -5.42
C ALA A 55 -4.25 -16.63 -5.75
N ALA A 56 -3.27 -16.02 -5.08
CA ALA A 56 -1.85 -16.35 -5.20
C ALA A 56 -1.43 -17.59 -4.36
N GLY A 57 -2.38 -18.30 -3.74
CA GLY A 57 -2.12 -19.47 -2.89
C GLY A 57 -1.64 -19.15 -1.47
N GLY A 58 -1.67 -17.88 -1.07
CA GLY A 58 -1.36 -17.46 0.30
C GLY A 58 -2.56 -17.54 1.24
N PHE A 59 -2.31 -17.38 2.53
CA PHE A 59 -3.37 -17.32 3.55
C PHE A 59 -3.15 -16.15 4.51
N LEU A 60 -4.21 -15.81 5.24
CA LEU A 60 -4.18 -14.79 6.28
C LEU A 60 -4.34 -15.45 7.65
N SER A 61 -3.47 -15.10 8.59
CA SER A 61 -3.57 -15.50 10.00
C SER A 61 -3.77 -14.28 10.87
N GLU A 62 -4.74 -14.35 11.76
CA GLU A 62 -4.96 -13.32 12.77
C GLU A 62 -4.29 -13.76 14.07
N ILE A 63 -3.26 -13.03 14.50
CA ILE A 63 -2.52 -13.30 15.72
C ILE A 63 -2.49 -12.02 16.55
N GLY A 64 -3.14 -12.03 17.72
CA GLY A 64 -3.22 -10.86 18.60
C GLY A 64 -3.92 -9.65 17.96
N GLY A 65 -4.98 -9.88 17.18
CA GLY A 65 -5.74 -8.83 16.48
C GLY A 65 -5.03 -8.21 15.28
N VAL A 66 -3.93 -8.81 14.80
CA VAL A 66 -3.18 -8.34 13.63
C VAL A 66 -3.22 -9.41 12.53
N CYS A 67 -3.75 -9.02 11.37
CA CYS A 67 -3.76 -9.85 10.18
C CYS A 67 -2.36 -9.94 9.56
N ARG A 68 -1.84 -11.17 9.41
CA ARG A 68 -0.54 -11.47 8.82
C ARG A 68 -0.68 -12.39 7.61
N VAL A 69 0.05 -12.07 6.55
CA VAL A 69 0.16 -12.89 5.34
C VAL A 69 1.11 -14.04 5.61
N ASN A 70 0.63 -15.26 5.38
CA ASN A 70 1.31 -16.52 5.65
C ASN A 70 1.87 -16.59 7.09
N GLY A 71 1.15 -16.00 8.06
CA GLY A 71 1.58 -15.91 9.46
C GLY A 71 2.81 -15.02 9.73
N ASN A 72 3.39 -14.38 8.72
CA ASN A 72 4.69 -13.74 8.83
C ASN A 72 4.60 -12.20 8.83
N LEU A 73 4.25 -11.60 7.69
CA LEU A 73 4.24 -10.14 7.52
C LEU A 73 2.83 -9.56 7.69
N ASN A 74 2.73 -8.40 8.34
CA ASN A 74 1.49 -7.62 8.49
C ASN A 74 1.27 -6.62 7.34
N LEU A 75 1.99 -6.78 6.23
CA LEU A 75 1.94 -5.92 5.05
C LEU A 75 1.55 -6.77 3.83
N SER A 76 0.86 -6.15 2.88
CA SER A 76 0.50 -6.79 1.61
C SER A 76 1.30 -6.24 0.42
N ARG A 77 1.90 -5.04 0.57
CA ARG A 77 2.72 -4.37 -0.43
C ARG A 77 3.94 -3.73 0.20
N ALA A 78 5.10 -3.88 -0.43
CA ALA A 78 6.36 -3.28 0.02
C ALA A 78 7.39 -3.26 -1.11
N ILE A 79 8.33 -2.30 -1.06
CA ILE A 79 9.59 -2.39 -1.81
C ILE A 79 10.53 -3.36 -1.10
N GLY A 80 11.23 -4.20 -1.86
CA GLY A 80 12.07 -5.26 -1.30
C GLY A 80 11.28 -6.55 -1.04
N ASP A 81 11.60 -7.25 0.05
CA ASP A 81 10.94 -8.50 0.45
C ASP A 81 10.93 -9.56 -0.67
N LEU A 82 12.04 -9.65 -1.43
CA LEU A 82 12.16 -10.49 -2.63
C LEU A 82 11.87 -11.97 -2.36
N LYS A 83 12.13 -12.43 -1.13
CA LYS A 83 11.81 -13.80 -0.69
C LYS A 83 10.32 -14.17 -0.81
N TYR A 84 9.43 -13.20 -0.96
CA TYR A 84 8.01 -13.42 -1.17
C TYR A 84 7.51 -13.08 -2.60
N LYS A 85 8.44 -12.78 -3.51
CA LYS A 85 8.17 -12.36 -4.89
C LYS A 85 8.83 -13.30 -5.90
N SER A 86 9.03 -14.55 -5.52
CA SER A 86 9.78 -15.54 -6.28
C SER A 86 8.91 -16.61 -6.94
N SER A 87 7.58 -16.45 -6.96
CA SER A 87 6.73 -17.40 -7.70
C SER A 87 6.99 -17.24 -9.20
N THR A 88 7.37 -18.32 -9.86
CA THR A 88 7.60 -18.38 -11.31
C THR A 88 6.29 -18.52 -12.10
N GLU A 89 5.20 -18.88 -11.43
CA GLU A 89 3.90 -19.16 -12.04
C GLU A 89 3.01 -17.92 -12.16
N LEU A 90 3.30 -16.88 -11.36
CA LEU A 90 2.48 -15.67 -11.27
C LEU A 90 3.23 -14.44 -11.78
N PRO A 91 2.57 -13.54 -12.53
CA PRO A 91 3.18 -12.26 -12.88
C PRO A 91 3.39 -11.41 -11.63
N ALA A 92 4.30 -10.43 -11.70
CA ALA A 92 4.70 -9.60 -10.55
C ALA A 92 3.54 -8.86 -9.83
N LYS A 93 2.42 -8.61 -10.53
CA LYS A 93 1.21 -7.96 -9.99
C LYS A 93 0.30 -8.89 -9.18
N ASP A 94 0.44 -10.21 -9.37
CA ASP A 94 -0.45 -11.23 -8.80
C ASP A 94 0.26 -12.09 -7.75
N GLN A 95 1.49 -11.73 -7.38
CA GLN A 95 2.24 -12.37 -6.29
C GLN A 95 1.53 -12.16 -4.93
N VAL A 96 1.80 -13.05 -3.97
CA VAL A 96 1.29 -12.94 -2.60
C VAL A 96 1.64 -11.57 -2.00
N PHE A 97 2.88 -11.10 -2.24
CA PHE A 97 3.34 -9.76 -1.89
C PHE A 97 3.71 -9.01 -3.16
N VAL A 98 3.23 -7.77 -3.33
CA VAL A 98 3.45 -7.01 -4.56
C VAL A 98 4.17 -5.69 -4.31
N LEU A 99 4.88 -5.22 -5.34
CA LEU A 99 5.52 -3.90 -5.36
C LEU A 99 4.55 -2.79 -5.79
N ASN A 100 3.47 -3.15 -6.48
CA ASN A 100 2.73 -2.19 -7.30
C ASN A 100 2.06 -1.10 -6.44
N CYS A 101 2.32 0.15 -6.80
CA CYS A 101 1.64 1.31 -6.23
C CYS A 101 0.24 1.39 -6.86
N LEU A 102 -0.81 1.42 -6.05
CA LEU A 102 -2.13 1.78 -6.57
C LEU A 102 -2.10 3.27 -6.88
N HIS A 103 -2.31 3.62 -8.14
CA HIS A 103 -2.25 4.99 -8.65
C HIS A 103 -3.13 5.92 -7.80
N GLN A 104 -2.50 6.78 -6.99
CA GLN A 104 -3.22 7.67 -6.09
C GLN A 104 -3.30 9.07 -6.71
N ARG A 105 -4.49 9.29 -7.29
CA ARG A 105 -5.06 10.47 -7.94
C ARG A 105 -4.25 11.76 -7.80
N SER A 106 -3.99 12.42 -8.93
CA SER A 106 -3.55 13.82 -8.97
C SER A 106 -4.60 14.72 -8.29
N LYS A 107 -4.20 15.45 -7.25
CA LYS A 107 -5.04 16.50 -6.65
C LYS A 107 -4.55 17.84 -7.17
N ARG A 108 -5.44 18.59 -7.84
CA ARG A 108 -5.21 19.98 -8.18
C ARG A 108 -5.30 20.85 -6.92
N ARG A 109 -4.32 21.73 -6.72
CA ARG A 109 -4.48 22.92 -5.89
C ARG A 109 -5.68 23.68 -6.44
N SER A 110 -6.68 23.84 -5.58
CA SER A 110 -7.73 24.82 -5.85
C SER A 110 -7.14 26.16 -5.43
N ASN A 111 -6.93 27.07 -6.38
CA ASN A 111 -6.67 28.46 -6.03
C ASN A 111 -7.83 28.94 -5.16
N ARG A 112 -7.55 29.22 -3.89
CA ARG A 112 -8.32 30.18 -3.13
C ARG A 112 -7.35 31.30 -2.77
N ARG A 113 -7.73 32.49 -3.24
CA ARG A 113 -7.32 33.78 -2.69
C ARG A 113 -7.45 33.76 -1.16
#